data_AF-A0A656GH71-F1
#
_entry.id   AF-A0A656GH71-F1
#
_cell.length_a   1.000
_cell.length_b   1.000
_cell.length_c   1.000
_cell.angle_alpha   90.00
_cell.angle_beta   90.00
_cell.angle_gamma   90.00
#
_symmetry.space_group_name_H-M   'P 1'
#
loop_
_entity.id
_entity.type
_entity.pdbx_description
1 polymer ?
#
loop_
_entity_poly.entity_id
_entity_poly.type
_entity_poly.pdbx_seq_one_letter_code
_entity_poly.pdbx_strand_id
1 'polypeptide(L)'
;MTPKEFNSTLKMATPKQLESLDQAHWRYMSLIGIVSDVLPLAEVAADKKAYPQFIKSQNGLPVFNDADCKAFMVAITGLSPEFCEAWKDKDYYELHGETVQDTIAKSGA
;
A
#
# COMPACT_ATOMS: atom_id res chain seq x y z
N MET A 1 14.64 2.82 1.23
CA MET A 1 14.65 2.89 2.71
C MET A 1 15.51 1.73 3.17
N THR A 2 16.40 1.91 4.14
CA THR A 2 17.18 0.78 4.63
C THR A 2 16.31 -0.17 5.48
N PRO A 3 16.68 -1.44 5.65
CA PRO A 3 15.88 -2.43 6.41
C PRO A 3 15.76 -2.09 7.90
N LYS A 4 16.73 -1.33 8.39
CA LYS A 4 16.75 -0.81 9.76
C LYS A 4 15.73 0.32 9.93
N GLU A 5 15.65 1.23 8.96
CA GLU A 5 14.63 2.29 8.92
C GLU A 5 13.22 1.71 8.70
N PHE A 6 13.10 0.65 7.90
CA PHE A 6 11.88 -0.12 7.70
C PHE A 6 11.32 -0.66 9.03
N ASN A 7 12.14 -1.44 9.74
CA ASN A 7 11.75 -2.03 11.01
C ASN A 7 11.42 -0.98 12.06
N SER A 8 12.23 0.07 12.16
CA SER A 8 12.00 1.12 13.13
C SER A 8 10.68 1.85 12.87
N THR A 9 10.34 2.10 11.60
CA THR A 9 9.11 2.80 11.23
C THR A 9 7.87 1.98 11.54
N LEU A 10 7.79 0.71 11.12
CA LEU A 10 6.64 -0.13 11.45
C LEU A 10 6.55 -0.51 12.93
N LYS A 11 7.68 -0.69 13.64
CA LYS A 11 7.67 -0.93 15.10
C LYS A 11 7.22 0.29 15.90
N MET A 12 7.32 1.48 15.33
CA MET A 12 6.78 2.71 15.91
C MET A 12 5.29 2.92 15.59
N ALA A 13 4.73 2.18 14.63
CA ALA A 13 3.30 2.24 14.36
C ALA A 13 2.52 1.64 15.52
N THR A 14 1.49 2.35 15.97
CA THR A 14 0.50 1.76 16.88
C THR A 14 -0.33 0.71 16.13
N PRO A 15 -0.93 -0.26 16.84
CA PRO A 15 -1.82 -1.25 16.21
C PRO A 15 -2.92 -0.62 15.36
N LYS A 16 -3.47 0.51 15.81
CA LYS A 16 -4.50 1.28 15.08
C LYS A 16 -3.97 1.88 13.78
N GLN A 17 -2.72 2.33 13.76
CA GLN A 17 -2.09 2.84 12.53
C GLN A 17 -1.83 1.70 11.54
N LEU A 18 -1.39 0.53 12.02
CA LEU A 18 -1.23 -0.66 11.19
C LEU A 18 -2.56 -1.11 10.58
N GLU A 19 -3.63 -1.14 11.37
CA GLU A 19 -4.98 -1.42 10.86
C GLU A 19 -5.44 -0.39 9.82
N SER A 20 -5.15 0.89 10.05
CA SER A 20 -5.50 1.95 9.09
C SER A 20 -4.74 1.81 7.78
N LEU A 21 -3.46 1.40 7.83
CA LEU A 21 -2.65 1.12 6.64
C LEU A 21 -3.18 -0.09 5.87
N ASP A 22 -3.53 -1.17 6.57
CA ASP A 22 -4.13 -2.36 5.95
C ASP A 22 -5.44 -2.01 5.24
N GLN A 23 -6.36 -1.33 5.94
CA GLN A 23 -7.63 -0.90 5.36
C GLN A 23 -7.42 0.03 4.16
N ALA A 24 -6.48 0.98 4.23
CA ALA A 24 -6.20 1.87 3.12
C ALA A 24 -5.61 1.13 1.90
N HIS A 25 -4.80 0.10 2.12
CA HIS A 25 -4.27 -0.75 1.06
C HIS A 25 -5.40 -1.53 0.36
N TRP A 26 -6.29 -2.16 1.12
CA TRP A 26 -7.46 -2.85 0.57
C TRP A 26 -8.40 -1.91 -0.19
N ARG A 27 -8.61 -0.70 0.33
CA ARG A 27 -9.38 0.35 -0.36
C ARG A 27 -8.79 0.71 -1.70
N TYR A 28 -7.47 0.84 -1.81
CA TYR A 28 -6.81 1.07 -3.09
C TYR A 28 -7.02 -0.09 -4.07
N MET A 29 -6.86 -1.34 -3.63
CA MET A 29 -7.06 -2.51 -4.48
C MET A 29 -8.52 -2.63 -4.97
N SER A 30 -9.50 -2.31 -4.13
CA SER A 30 -10.91 -2.24 -4.52
C SER A 30 -11.23 -1.05 -5.42
N LEU A 31 -10.60 0.11 -5.18
CA LEU A 31 -10.74 1.32 -6.00
C LEU A 31 -10.38 1.02 -7.46
N ILE A 32 -9.22 0.40 -7.69
CA ILE A 32 -8.76 0.05 -9.04
C ILE A 32 -9.41 -1.23 -9.58
N GLY A 33 -10.11 -1.99 -8.75
CA GLY A 33 -10.88 -3.16 -9.18
C GLY A 33 -10.07 -4.45 -9.32
N ILE A 34 -8.94 -4.58 -8.62
CA ILE A 34 -8.20 -5.84 -8.52
C ILE A 34 -8.94 -6.84 -7.61
N VAL A 35 -9.60 -6.34 -6.57
CA VAL A 35 -10.40 -7.16 -5.65
C VAL A 35 -11.83 -6.63 -5.56
N SER A 36 -12.80 -7.55 -5.48
CA SER A 36 -14.20 -7.27 -5.22
C SER A 36 -14.62 -7.86 -3.86
N ASP A 37 -15.70 -7.33 -3.29
CA ASP A 37 -16.37 -7.87 -2.10
C ASP A 37 -15.57 -7.85 -0.78
N VAL A 38 -14.42 -7.17 -0.76
CA VAL A 38 -13.64 -6.91 0.47
C VAL A 38 -14.19 -5.72 1.26
N LEU A 39 -14.80 -4.75 0.56
CA LEU A 39 -15.34 -3.52 1.13
C LEU A 39 -16.79 -3.28 0.73
N PRO A 40 -17.58 -2.55 1.54
CA PRO A 40 -18.91 -2.14 1.15
C PRO A 40 -18.92 -1.38 -0.17
N LEU A 41 -19.84 -1.72 -1.08
CA LEU A 41 -19.94 -1.08 -2.41
C LEU A 41 -20.07 0.44 -2.34
N ALA A 42 -20.75 0.96 -1.31
CA ALA A 42 -20.92 2.40 -1.10
C ALA A 42 -19.58 3.10 -0.79
N GLU A 43 -18.68 2.45 -0.05
CA GLU A 43 -17.35 2.97 0.27
C GLU A 43 -16.48 3.00 -0.98
N VAL A 44 -16.48 1.91 -1.77
CA VAL A 44 -15.76 1.84 -3.05
C VAL A 44 -16.28 2.90 -4.03
N ALA A 45 -17.60 3.11 -4.10
CA ALA A 45 -18.20 4.13 -4.95
C ALA A 45 -17.81 5.55 -4.52
N ALA A 46 -17.76 5.81 -3.20
CA ALA A 46 -17.30 7.09 -2.65
C ALA A 46 -15.83 7.35 -3.00
N ASP A 47 -14.97 6.33 -2.87
CA ASP A 47 -13.55 6.43 -3.22
C ASP A 47 -13.33 6.67 -4.71
N LYS A 48 -14.07 5.97 -5.58
CA LYS A 48 -14.03 6.20 -7.03
C LYS A 48 -14.39 7.62 -7.42
N LYS A 49 -15.33 8.22 -6.69
CA LYS A 49 -15.74 9.62 -6.89
C LYS A 49 -14.71 10.61 -6.35
N ALA A 50 -14.11 10.32 -5.20
CA ALA A 50 -13.17 11.22 -4.53
C ALA A 50 -11.77 11.18 -5.14
N TYR A 51 -11.35 10.02 -5.68
CA TYR A 51 -9.98 9.79 -6.12
C TYR A 51 -9.86 9.17 -7.54
N PRO A 52 -10.54 9.71 -8.56
CA PRO A 52 -10.50 9.14 -9.91
C PRO A 52 -9.08 9.15 -10.52
N GLN A 53 -8.20 10.06 -10.09
CA GLN A 53 -6.83 10.19 -10.59
C GLN A 53 -5.94 8.96 -10.32
N PHE A 54 -6.29 8.12 -9.35
CA PHE A 54 -5.52 6.92 -9.01
C PHE A 54 -6.01 5.66 -9.74
N ILE A 55 -7.11 5.76 -10.50
CA ILE A 55 -7.64 4.65 -11.29
C ILE A 55 -6.91 4.62 -12.63
N LYS A 56 -6.00 3.65 -12.78
CA LYS A 56 -5.26 3.43 -14.02
C LYS A 56 -5.62 2.10 -14.64
N SER A 57 -5.75 2.09 -15.96
CA SER A 57 -5.97 0.88 -16.74
C SER A 57 -5.08 0.83 -17.96
N GLN A 58 -4.70 -0.39 -18.36
CA GLN A 58 -3.95 -0.67 -19.57
C GLN A 58 -4.66 -1.81 -20.29
N ASN A 59 -5.03 -1.61 -21.55
CA ASN A 59 -5.78 -2.58 -22.35
C ASN A 59 -7.09 -3.05 -21.68
N GLY A 60 -7.75 -2.15 -20.94
CA GLY A 60 -8.99 -2.46 -20.21
C GLY A 60 -8.79 -3.24 -18.90
N LEU A 61 -7.56 -3.57 -18.54
CA LEU A 61 -7.22 -4.23 -17.27
C LEU A 61 -6.72 -3.21 -16.24
N PRO A 62 -7.07 -3.36 -14.95
CA PRO A 62 -6.57 -2.48 -13.91
C PRO A 62 -5.06 -2.67 -13.71
N VAL A 63 -4.36 -1.56 -13.48
CA VAL A 63 -2.91 -1.56 -13.24
C VAL A 63 -2.65 -1.12 -11.81
N PHE A 64 -2.01 -1.98 -11.03
CA PHE A 64 -1.48 -1.61 -9.72
C PHE A 64 -0.25 -0.72 -9.90
N ASN A 65 -0.22 0.43 -9.23
CA ASN A 65 0.91 1.35 -9.25
C ASN A 65 1.33 1.69 -7.82
N ASP A 66 2.58 1.40 -7.46
CA ASP A 66 3.10 1.61 -6.10
C ASP A 66 3.05 3.07 -5.66
N ALA A 67 3.33 4.00 -6.56
CA ALA A 67 3.35 5.43 -6.24
C ALA A 67 1.92 5.95 -5.97
N ASP A 68 0.94 5.51 -6.76
CA ASP A 68 -0.46 5.86 -6.55
C ASP A 68 -1.01 5.19 -5.30
N CYS A 69 -0.68 3.92 -5.05
CA CYS A 69 -1.07 3.20 -3.84
C CYS A 69 -0.61 3.98 -2.59
N LYS A 70 0.68 4.34 -2.56
CA LYS A 70 1.24 5.15 -1.47
C LYS A 70 0.55 6.50 -1.34
N ALA A 71 0.35 7.22 -2.43
CA ALA A 71 -0.29 8.53 -2.41
C ALA A 71 -1.74 8.45 -1.90
N PHE A 72 -2.47 7.40 -2.30
CA PHE A 72 -3.82 7.13 -1.82
C PHE A 72 -3.83 6.77 -0.34
N MET A 73 -2.93 5.90 0.12
CA MET A 73 -2.82 5.54 1.54
C MET A 73 -2.53 6.75 2.42
N VAL A 74 -1.65 7.66 1.99
CA VAL A 74 -1.41 8.94 2.68
C VAL A 74 -2.70 9.78 2.74
N ALA A 75 -3.45 9.86 1.64
CA ALA A 75 -4.69 10.63 1.58
C ALA A 75 -5.80 10.06 2.50
N ILE A 76 -5.91 8.73 2.60
CA ILE A 76 -6.92 8.05 3.43
C ILE A 76 -6.54 8.07 4.91
N THR A 77 -5.28 7.80 5.24
CA THR A 77 -4.85 7.60 6.64
C THR A 77 -4.37 8.88 7.31
N GLY A 78 -3.92 9.86 6.51
CA GLY A 78 -3.19 11.04 7.01
C GLY A 78 -1.80 10.72 7.57
N LEU A 79 -1.32 9.47 7.45
CA LEU A 79 0.01 9.07 7.88
C LEU A 79 1.06 9.55 6.90
N SER A 80 2.31 9.61 7.38
CA SER A 80 3.40 10.06 6.56
C SER A 80 3.73 9.05 5.43
N PRO A 81 4.32 9.51 4.32
CA PRO A 81 4.71 8.63 3.22
C PRO A 81 5.64 7.51 3.64
N GLU A 82 6.46 7.70 4.68
CA GLU A 82 7.37 6.66 5.18
C GLU A 82 6.60 5.46 5.77
N PHE A 83 5.50 5.70 6.50
CA PHE A 83 4.66 4.62 7.01
C PHE A 83 3.98 3.84 5.88
N CYS A 84 3.49 4.56 4.86
CA CYS A 84 2.83 3.94 3.72
C CYS A 84 3.82 3.15 2.84
N GLU A 85 5.04 3.64 2.65
CA GLU A 85 6.11 2.92 1.96
C GLU A 85 6.54 1.67 2.74
N ALA A 86 6.68 1.77 4.07
CA ALA A 86 7.03 0.63 4.90
C ALA A 86 5.94 -0.46 4.90
N TRP A 87 4.67 -0.09 4.78
CA TRP A 87 3.59 -1.07 4.70
C TRP A 87 3.68 -1.97 3.45
N LYS A 88 4.09 -1.42 2.31
CA LYS A 88 4.18 -2.15 1.02
C LYS A 88 5.04 -3.41 1.10
N ASP A 89 6.19 -3.33 1.78
CA ASP A 89 7.14 -4.45 1.88
C ASP A 89 6.94 -5.27 3.16
N LYS A 90 5.86 -5.04 3.93
CA LYS A 90 5.57 -5.74 5.19
C LYS A 90 5.51 -7.25 5.00
N ASP A 91 4.72 -7.74 4.06
CA ASP A 91 4.53 -9.18 3.88
C ASP A 91 5.81 -9.86 3.38
N TYR A 92 6.58 -9.16 2.53
CA TYR A 92 7.89 -9.63 2.08
C TYR A 92 8.87 -9.72 3.26
N TYR A 93 8.93 -8.66 4.08
CA TYR A 93 9.79 -8.63 5.25
C TYR A 93 9.40 -9.68 6.31
N GLU A 94 8.10 -9.90 6.55
CA GLU A 94 7.62 -10.95 7.46
C GLU A 94 7.99 -12.35 6.97
N LEU A 95 7.98 -12.57 5.66
CA LEU A 95 8.29 -13.87 5.06
C LEU A 95 9.81 -14.14 4.96
N HIS A 96 10.61 -13.11 4.65
CA HIS A 96 12.03 -13.26 4.31
C HIS A 96 12.99 -12.69 5.36
N GLY A 97 12.52 -11.88 6.30
CA GLY A 97 13.35 -11.18 7.28
C GLY A 97 14.23 -10.07 6.69
N GLU A 98 14.02 -9.73 5.41
CA GLU A 98 14.75 -8.71 4.67
C GLU A 98 13.82 -7.94 3.72
N THR A 99 14.25 -6.78 3.24
CA THR A 99 13.46 -6.00 2.28
C THR A 99 13.71 -6.46 0.84
N VAL A 100 12.78 -6.20 -0.08
CA VAL A 100 12.98 -6.49 -1.52
C VAL A 100 14.26 -5.83 -2.05
N GLN A 101 14.59 -4.64 -1.56
CA GLN A 101 15.81 -3.90 -1.90
C GLN A 101 17.08 -4.64 -1.46
N ASP A 102 17.07 -5.30 -0.30
CA ASP A 102 18.20 -6.12 0.15
C ASP A 102 18.40 -7.33 -0.74
N THR A 103 17.30 -7.99 -1.10
CA THR A 103 17.36 -9.19 -1.93
C THR A 103 17.90 -8.82 -3.32
N ILE A 104 17.46 -7.70 -3.90
CA ILE A 104 17.99 -7.16 -5.17
C ILE A 104 19.48 -6.81 -5.02
N ALA A 105 19.86 -6.09 -3.95
CA ALA A 105 21.26 -5.72 -3.71
C ALA A 105 22.19 -6.93 -3.51
N LYS A 106 21.68 -8.03 -2.96
CA LYS A 106 22.40 -9.30 -2.79
C LYS A 106 22.44 -10.15 -4.05
N SER A 107 21.43 -10.02 -4.93
CA SER A 107 21.31 -10.84 -6.15
C SER A 107 22.07 -10.29 -7.35
N GLY A 108 22.63 -9.08 -7.26
CA GLY A 108 23.64 -8.60 -8.20
C GLY A 108 23.22 -8.66 -9.67
N ALA A 109 22.04 -8.12 -9.99
CA ALA A 109 21.61 -7.85 -11.37
C ALA A 109 21.99 -6.44 -11.81
#